data_AF-A0A8T4PQ20-F1
#
_entry.id   AF-A0A8T4PQ20-F1
#
_cell.length_a   1.000
_cell.length_b   1.000
_cell.length_c   1.000
_cell.angle_alpha   90.00
_cell.angle_beta   90.00
_cell.angle_gamma   90.00
#
_symmetry.space_group_name_H-M   'P 1'
#
loop_
_entity.id
_entity.type
_entity.pdbx_description
1 polymer ?
#
loop_
_entity_poly.entity_id
_entity_poly.type
_entity_poly.pdbx_seq_one_letter_code
_entity_poly.pdbx_strand_id
1 'polypeptide(L)'
;MEEEYNWELILKIAIPIALIESYVFYTNISNGWKWFSLIIGLLLAGWIVYIKDKKKNNIFTAVAIVFLAALIVRFLKNFGFL
;
A
#
# COMPACT_ATOMS: atom_id res chain seq x y z
N MET A 1 -12.93 24.93 -4.76
CA MET A 1 -12.40 24.31 -3.53
C MET A 1 -11.01 23.84 -3.86
N GLU A 2 -9.97 24.31 -3.16
CA GLU A 2 -8.63 23.74 -3.32
C GLU A 2 -8.68 22.28 -2.84
N GLU A 3 -8.35 21.34 -3.71
CA GLU A 3 -8.34 19.93 -3.33
C GLU A 3 -7.30 19.70 -2.24
N GLU A 4 -7.78 19.34 -1.05
CA GLU A 4 -6.94 19.00 0.10
C GLU A 4 -6.07 17.78 -0.21
N TYR A 5 -6.58 16.87 -1.03
CA TYR A 5 -5.94 15.61 -1.43
C TYR A 5 -5.81 15.48 -2.95
N ASN A 6 -4.62 15.10 -3.40
CA ASN A 6 -4.40 14.73 -4.80
C ASN A 6 -4.75 13.26 -5.02
N TRP A 7 -6.06 12.97 -5.06
CA TRP A 7 -6.57 11.60 -5.16
C TRP A 7 -6.11 10.87 -6.42
N GLU A 8 -6.00 11.57 -7.54
CA GLU A 8 -5.51 10.99 -8.79
C GLU A 8 -4.09 10.43 -8.62
N LEU A 9 -3.18 11.22 -8.05
CA LEU A 9 -1.82 10.78 -7.77
C LEU A 9 -1.78 9.63 -6.76
N ILE A 10 -2.51 9.77 -5.65
CA ILE A 10 -2.54 8.77 -4.58
C ILE A 10 -2.97 7.41 -5.13
N LEU A 11 -4.10 7.35 -5.81
CA LEU A 11 -4.66 6.09 -6.31
C LEU A 11 -3.78 5.48 -7.40
N LYS A 12 -3.22 6.31 -8.29
CA LYS A 12 -2.32 5.85 -9.35
C LYS A 12 -1.05 5.17 -8.83
N ILE A 13 -0.58 5.54 -7.65
CA ILE A 13 0.61 4.92 -7.01
C ILE A 13 0.22 3.82 -6.03
N ALA A 14 -0.77 4.06 -5.17
CA ALA A 14 -1.16 3.14 -4.12
C ALA A 14 -1.79 1.86 -4.67
N ILE A 15 -2.63 1.93 -5.73
CA ILE A 15 -3.31 0.74 -6.26
C ILE A 15 -2.32 -0.30 -6.82
N PRO A 16 -1.37 0.05 -7.70
CA PRO A 16 -0.40 -0.94 -8.20
C PRO A 16 0.44 -1.58 -7.10
N ILE A 17 0.90 -0.79 -6.13
CA ILE A 17 1.70 -1.30 -5.01
C ILE A 17 0.84 -2.20 -4.12
N ALA A 18 -0.39 -1.79 -3.82
CA ALA A 18 -1.34 -2.59 -3.05
C ALA A 18 -1.63 -3.95 -3.70
N LEU A 19 -1.74 -4.02 -5.03
CA LEU A 19 -1.92 -5.27 -5.77
C LEU A 19 -0.70 -6.20 -5.62
N ILE A 20 0.51 -5.66 -5.72
CA ILE A 20 1.75 -6.43 -5.54
C ILE A 20 1.81 -6.98 -4.11
N GLU A 21 1.60 -6.12 -3.10
CA GLU A 21 1.65 -6.55 -1.69
C GLU A 21 0.55 -7.57 -1.38
N SER A 22 -0.66 -7.36 -1.89
CA SER A 22 -1.77 -8.32 -1.79
C SER A 22 -1.38 -9.69 -2.32
N TYR A 23 -0.74 -9.75 -3.49
CA TYR A 23 -0.26 -10.99 -4.07
C TYR A 23 0.83 -11.65 -3.21
N VAL A 24 1.78 -10.87 -2.69
CA VAL A 24 2.82 -11.38 -1.78
C VAL A 24 2.19 -12.00 -0.53
N PHE A 25 1.19 -11.36 0.07
CA PHE A 25 0.48 -11.92 1.23
C PHE A 25 -0.34 -13.16 0.89
N TYR A 26 -0.85 -13.25 -0.33
CA TYR A 26 -1.56 -14.43 -0.83
C TYR A 26 -0.64 -15.64 -1.05
N THR A 27 0.63 -15.46 -1.43
CA THR A 27 1.57 -16.58 -1.62
C THR A 27 1.98 -17.30 -0.31
N ASN A 28 2.63 -18.46 -0.44
CA ASN A 28 3.13 -19.27 0.69
C ASN A 28 4.59 -18.96 1.10
N ILE A 29 5.05 -17.74 0.86
CA ILE A 29 6.36 -17.28 1.31
C ILE A 29 6.32 -17.10 2.85
N SER A 30 7.48 -17.19 3.51
CA SER A 30 7.58 -16.99 4.95
C SER A 30 7.00 -15.64 5.39
N ASN A 31 6.45 -15.58 6.60
CA ASN A 31 5.90 -14.34 7.16
C ASN A 31 6.94 -13.21 7.23
N GLY A 32 8.21 -13.50 7.51
CA GLY A 32 9.28 -12.49 7.55
C GLY A 32 9.44 -11.77 6.21
N TRP A 33 9.49 -12.52 5.11
CA TRP A 33 9.57 -11.98 3.75
C TRP A 33 8.34 -11.16 3.35
N LYS A 34 7.13 -11.55 3.80
CA LYS A 34 5.90 -10.78 3.56
C LYS A 34 5.97 -9.39 4.19
N TRP A 35 6.37 -9.33 5.46
CA TRP A 35 6.53 -8.06 6.17
C TRP A 35 7.66 -7.21 5.61
N PHE A 36 8.75 -7.85 5.18
CA PHE A 36 9.83 -7.14 4.51
C PHE A 36 9.38 -6.51 3.19
N SER A 37 8.66 -7.27 2.35
CA SER A 37 8.02 -6.74 1.14
C SER A 37 7.13 -5.56 1.45
N LEU A 38 6.25 -5.69 2.46
CA LEU A 38 5.35 -4.62 2.85
C LEU A 38 6.10 -3.35 3.21
N ILE A 39 7.15 -3.43 4.03
CA ILE A 39 7.95 -2.26 4.40
C ILE A 39 8.54 -1.59 3.15
N ILE A 40 9.06 -2.36 2.20
CA ILE A 40 9.56 -1.81 0.93
C ILE A 40 8.43 -1.16 0.12
N GLY A 41 7.27 -1.82 0.00
CA GLY A 41 6.10 -1.28 -0.71
C GLY A 41 5.60 0.04 -0.11
N LEU A 42 5.54 0.13 1.22
CA LEU A 42 5.16 1.35 1.94
C LEU A 42 6.16 2.49 1.70
N LEU A 43 7.47 2.19 1.77
CA LEU A 43 8.52 3.17 1.48
C LEU A 43 8.44 3.65 0.03
N LEU A 44 8.22 2.76 -0.93
CA LEU A 44 8.07 3.12 -2.34
C LEU A 44 6.84 4.01 -2.57
N ALA A 45 5.68 3.65 -2.01
CA ALA A 45 4.46 4.45 -2.14
C ALA A 45 4.66 5.85 -1.57
N GLY A 46 5.19 5.94 -0.35
CA GLY A 46 5.46 7.22 0.31
C GLY A 46 6.50 8.06 -0.44
N TRP A 47 7.58 7.43 -0.92
CA TRP A 47 8.65 8.11 -1.65
C TRP A 47 8.21 8.67 -3.01
N ILE A 48 7.48 7.87 -3.80
CA ILE A 48 7.00 8.30 -5.12
C ILE A 48 6.01 9.46 -4.99
N VAL A 49 5.10 9.38 -3.99
CA VAL A 49 4.17 10.48 -3.73
C VAL A 49 4.91 11.70 -3.21
N TYR A 50 5.87 11.56 -2.29
CA TYR A 50 6.67 12.68 -1.77
C TYR A 50 7.41 13.46 -2.87
N ILE A 51 7.98 12.77 -3.86
CA ILE A 51 8.68 13.40 -4.99
C ILE A 51 7.72 14.23 -5.84
N LYS A 52 6.49 13.75 -6.05
CA LYS A 52 5.50 14.38 -6.93
C LYS A 52 4.64 15.43 -6.22
N ASP A 53 4.36 15.21 -4.95
CA ASP A 53 3.54 16.06 -4.10
C ASP A 53 4.04 15.99 -2.65
N LYS A 54 4.64 17.10 -2.20
CA LYS A 54 5.25 17.23 -0.87
C LYS A 54 4.22 17.37 0.26
N LYS A 55 2.93 17.38 -0.04
CA LYS A 55 1.86 17.42 0.97
C LYS A 55 1.89 16.13 1.80
N LYS A 56 2.21 16.26 3.09
CA LYS A 56 2.28 15.14 4.05
C LYS A 56 1.02 14.28 4.03
N ASN A 57 -0.16 14.90 3.96
CA ASN A 57 -1.44 14.19 3.94
C ASN A 57 -1.52 13.19 2.78
N ASN A 58 -1.07 13.54 1.58
CA ASN A 58 -1.12 12.66 0.41
C ASN A 58 -0.18 11.46 0.55
N ILE A 59 1.00 11.69 1.12
CA ILE A 59 2.00 10.66 1.40
C ILE A 59 1.43 9.63 2.40
N PHE A 60 0.91 10.11 3.54
CA PHE A 60 0.33 9.24 4.55
C PHE A 60 -0.88 8.46 4.02
N THR A 61 -1.75 9.09 3.24
CA THR A 61 -2.92 8.43 2.65
C THR A 61 -2.51 7.32 1.68
N ALA A 62 -1.51 7.55 0.81
CA ALA A 62 -1.03 6.52 -0.12
C ALA A 62 -0.43 5.31 0.62
N VAL A 63 0.40 5.57 1.64
CA VAL A 63 0.98 4.52 2.49
C VAL A 63 -0.10 3.74 3.23
N ALA A 64 -1.10 4.43 3.78
CA ALA A 64 -2.20 3.81 4.51
C ALA A 64 -3.03 2.87 3.61
N ILE A 65 -3.33 3.26 2.37
CA ILE A 65 -4.07 2.43 1.41
C ILE A 65 -3.33 1.12 1.14
N VAL A 66 -2.02 1.19 0.86
CA VAL A 66 -1.19 0.00 0.61
C VAL A 66 -1.17 -0.91 1.83
N PHE A 67 -0.97 -0.34 3.02
CA PHE A 67 -0.96 -1.09 4.27
C PHE A 67 -2.29 -1.81 4.53
N LEU A 68 -3.40 -1.08 4.42
CA LEU A 68 -4.74 -1.62 4.68
C LEU A 68 -5.08 -2.74 3.69
N ALA A 69 -4.78 -2.57 2.40
CA ALA A 69 -5.03 -3.60 1.40
C ALA A 69 -4.27 -4.90 1.71
N ALA A 70 -2.97 -4.80 2.02
CA ALA A 70 -2.15 -5.96 2.37
C ALA A 70 -2.67 -6.67 3.64
N LEU A 71 -3.09 -5.91 4.66
CA LEU A 71 -3.67 -6.48 5.87
C LEU A 71 -5.01 -7.16 5.60
N ILE A 72 -5.90 -6.56 4.81
CA ILE A 72 -7.19 -7.16 4.45
C ILE A 72 -6.96 -8.52 3.80
N VAL A 73 -6.05 -8.63 2.83
CA VAL A 73 -5.77 -9.91 2.15
C VAL A 73 -5.20 -10.94 3.13
N ARG A 74 -4.33 -10.53 4.05
CA ARG A 74 -3.83 -11.42 5.10
C ARG A 74 -4.95 -11.96 5.99
N PHE A 75 -5.85 -11.08 6.44
CA PHE A 75 -6.99 -11.48 7.27
C PHE A 75 -7.91 -12.42 6.49
N LEU A 76 -8.29 -12.06 5.27
CA LEU A 76 -9.16 -12.89 4.42
C LEU A 76 -8.57 -14.30 4.20
N LYS A 77 -7.28 -14.40 3.92
CA LYS A 77 -6.57 -15.69 3.80
C LYS A 77 -6.58 -16.48 5.11
N ASN A 78 -6.35 -15.82 6.25
CA ASN A 78 -6.38 -16.49 7.55
C ASN A 78 -7.78 -16.97 7.95
N PHE A 79 -8.84 -16.28 7.53
CA PHE A 79 -10.23 -16.68 7.78
C PHE A 79 -10.74 -17.76 6.80
N GLY A 80 -9.94 -18.16 5.81
CA GLY A 80 -10.32 -19.18 4.83
C GLY A 80 -11.32 -18.70 3.77
N PHE A 81 -11.48 -17.38 3.61
CA PHE A 81 -12.28 -16.80 2.52
C PHE A 81 -11.51 -16.76 1.18
N LEU A 82 -10.19 -16.97 1.23
CA LEU A 82 -9.23 -17.00 0.10
C LEU A 82 -8.15 -18.05 0.38
#